data_AF-A0A971YKR8-F1
#
_entry.id   AF-A0A971YKR8-F1
#
_cell.length_a   1.000
_cell.length_b   1.000
_cell.length_c   1.000
_cell.angle_alpha   90.00
_cell.angle_beta   90.00
_cell.angle_gamma   90.00
#
_symmetry.space_group_name_H-M   'P 1'
#
loop_
_entity.id
_entity.type
_entity.pdbx_description
1 polymer ?
#
loop_
_entity_poly.entity_id
_entity_poly.type
_entity_poly.pdbx_seq_one_letter_code
_entity_poly.pdbx_strand_id
1 'polypeptide(L)'
;MLRNKFKYIVILLLAGWLAVLYDDYHTWILFLVTAAVPLVMLETLIYTSRMLSFELVSSTHVVNRGDDVPVSVQITNSAFLPIPNIRITLACYNSFSGGTYSCREEICACVDKRSTTTLTMNLSSMHMGNIYVAITKVRVYDYLRLFSFRKRKETGIKVAVLPAFHETTEDYLKYSPKIQVESDIFSPFKAGDDPSEVFEIREYREGDRFSRIHWKLSIKQNHLMIKDFSEPMNCSVAILADLRIPKGENELDMADSILECALSLSYSFMLKGHIHYLAWYDKNIGMCRRVRVAKEEDLFEAIDCILGSGLYMDGTDMAAVYFAEYPNEQYTDLFFVSGSFSDKQIDSLLMIKAINKINLQPDIPVDDKLVKKAKKSGMGLFSVSSSDVRLDWDEIRLGRG
;
A
#
# COMPACT_ATOMS: atom_id res chain seq x y z
N MET A 1 23.51 -2.73 31.98
CA MET A 1 23.96 -1.44 32.56
C MET A 1 24.04 -1.51 34.08
N LEU A 2 22.94 -1.75 34.81
CA LEU A 2 22.93 -1.80 36.29
C LEU A 2 23.97 -2.77 36.89
N ARG A 3 24.06 -3.98 36.34
CA ARG A 3 25.07 -4.97 36.75
C ARG A 3 26.51 -4.49 36.60
N ASN A 4 26.83 -3.76 35.53
CA ASN A 4 28.19 -3.27 35.29
C ASN A 4 28.52 -2.09 36.20
N LYS A 5 27.55 -1.18 36.43
CA LYS A 5 27.68 -0.11 37.41
C LYS A 5 27.96 -0.65 38.81
N PHE A 6 27.20 -1.66 39.24
CA PHE A 6 27.41 -2.28 40.56
C PHE A 6 28.80 -2.91 40.69
N LYS A 7 29.22 -3.73 39.71
CA LYS A 7 30.57 -4.32 39.69
C LYS A 7 31.64 -3.24 39.78
N TYR A 8 31.47 -2.15 39.05
CA TYR A 8 32.43 -1.05 39.04
C TYR A 8 32.50 -0.31 40.38
N ILE A 9 31.36 -0.06 41.02
CA ILE A 9 31.30 0.54 42.36
C ILE A 9 32.01 -0.36 43.38
N VAL A 10 31.81 -1.68 43.32
CA VAL A 10 32.51 -2.63 44.20
C VAL A 10 34.03 -2.55 43.99
N ILE A 11 34.49 -2.49 42.73
CA ILE A 11 35.93 -2.33 42.41
C ILE A 11 36.47 -1.01 42.97
N LEU A 12 35.73 0.09 42.81
CA LEU A 12 36.13 1.40 43.33
C LEU A 12 36.22 1.41 44.86
N LEU A 13 35.25 0.81 45.56
CA LEU A 13 35.26 0.68 47.02
C LEU A 13 36.41 -0.20 47.50
N LEU A 14 36.69 -1.30 46.82
CA LEU A 14 37.81 -2.19 47.15
C LEU A 14 39.16 -1.51 46.93
N ALA A 15 39.32 -0.75 45.83
CA ALA A 15 40.52 0.03 45.57
C ALA A 15 40.72 1.14 46.62
N GLY A 16 39.64 1.81 47.04
CA GLY A 16 39.69 2.82 48.10
C GLY A 16 40.00 2.21 49.47
N TRP A 17 39.45 1.04 49.77
CA TRP A 17 39.76 0.31 51.00
C TRP A 17 41.23 -0.13 51.05
N LEU A 18 41.77 -0.65 49.95
CA LEU A 18 43.21 -0.98 49.85
C LEU A 18 44.10 0.26 50.00
N ALA A 19 43.71 1.40 49.42
CA ALA A 19 44.47 2.65 49.55
C ALA A 19 44.58 3.11 51.01
N VAL A 20 43.48 3.02 51.77
CA VAL A 20 43.47 3.36 53.21
C VAL A 20 44.21 2.32 54.06
N LEU A 21 44.13 1.04 53.70
CA LEU A 21 44.72 -0.05 54.48
C LEU A 21 46.26 -0.08 54.40
N TYR A 22 46.81 0.11 53.21
CA TYR A 22 48.26 0.01 52.97
C TYR A 22 48.97 1.36 53.05
N ASP A 23 48.24 2.47 52.87
CA ASP A 23 48.74 3.86 52.90
C ASP A 23 50.02 4.07 52.07
N ASP A 24 50.13 3.36 50.95
CA ASP A 24 51.26 3.42 50.03
C ASP A 24 50.88 4.21 48.77
N TYR A 25 51.84 4.93 48.20
CA TYR A 25 51.60 5.81 47.06
C TYR A 25 51.07 5.05 45.83
N HIS A 26 51.49 3.80 45.63
CA HIS A 26 51.01 2.95 44.55
C HIS A 26 49.50 2.67 44.65
N THR A 27 49.00 2.42 45.88
CA THR A 27 47.59 2.10 46.12
C THR A 27 46.68 3.32 45.96
N TRP A 28 47.15 4.51 46.35
CA TRP A 28 46.48 5.78 46.07
C TRP A 28 46.42 6.10 44.58
N ILE A 29 47.50 5.85 43.82
CA ILE A 29 47.49 6.00 42.35
C ILE A 29 46.46 5.07 41.71
N LEU A 30 46.39 3.80 42.13
CA LEU A 30 45.40 2.84 41.63
C LEU A 30 43.96 3.32 41.88
N PHE A 31 43.68 3.84 43.08
CA PHE A 31 42.38 4.39 43.43
C PHE A 31 42.03 5.61 42.57
N LEU A 32 42.95 6.56 42.41
CA LEU A 32 42.75 7.77 41.61
C LEU A 32 42.52 7.45 40.12
N VAL A 33 43.31 6.54 39.55
CA VAL A 33 43.13 6.08 38.16
C VAL A 33 41.76 5.42 38.01
N THR A 34 41.38 4.54 38.95
CA THR A 34 40.05 3.93 38.94
C THR A 34 38.98 5.00 39.03
N ALA A 35 39.08 5.98 39.92
CA ALA A 35 38.11 7.06 40.04
C ALA A 35 38.02 7.95 38.78
N ALA A 36 39.10 8.09 38.01
CA ALA A 36 39.13 8.90 36.79
C ALA A 36 38.50 8.21 35.56
N VAL A 37 38.53 6.88 35.49
CA VAL A 37 37.99 6.11 34.34
C VAL A 37 36.54 6.47 33.95
N PRO A 38 35.57 6.67 34.87
CA PRO A 38 34.19 7.02 34.50
C PRO A 38 34.09 8.41 33.86
N LEU A 39 34.95 9.35 34.27
CA LEU A 39 34.99 10.69 33.69
C LEU A 39 35.45 10.60 32.23
N VAL A 40 36.53 9.85 31.96
CA VAL A 40 37.02 9.60 30.60
C VAL A 40 35.98 8.86 29.75
N MET A 41 35.28 7.87 30.32
CA MET A 41 34.21 7.15 29.63
C MET A 41 33.02 8.05 29.28
N LEU A 42 32.69 9.01 30.14
CA LEU A 42 31.62 9.97 29.89
C LEU A 42 32.01 10.96 28.78
N GLU A 43 33.22 11.50 28.81
CA GLU A 43 33.73 12.43 27.79
C GLU A 43 33.79 11.77 26.41
N THR A 44 34.35 10.56 26.34
CA THR A 44 34.43 9.78 25.09
C THR A 44 33.05 9.42 24.56
N LEU A 45 32.08 9.10 25.42
CA LEU A 45 30.69 8.85 25.03
C LEU A 45 30.02 10.11 24.47
N ILE A 46 30.21 11.27 25.10
CA ILE A 46 29.65 12.54 24.62
C ILE A 46 30.26 12.90 23.26
N TYR A 47 31.58 12.79 23.12
CA TYR A 47 32.30 13.07 21.88
C TYR A 47 31.81 12.17 20.71
N THR A 48 31.81 10.85 20.91
CA THR A 48 31.38 9.89 19.88
C THR A 48 29.89 10.03 19.53
N SER A 49 29.03 10.31 20.52
CA SER A 49 27.59 10.49 20.27
C SER A 49 27.24 11.72 19.42
N ARG A 50 28.07 12.77 19.46
CA ARG A 50 27.89 13.99 18.65
C ARG A 50 28.30 13.77 17.20
N MET A 51 29.34 12.97 16.97
CA MET A 51 29.88 12.68 15.63
C MET A 51 29.23 11.50 14.93
N LEU A 52 28.13 10.97 15.49
CA LEU A 52 27.35 9.88 14.95
C LEU A 52 26.18 10.39 14.10
N SER A 53 26.13 9.92 12.86
CA SER A 53 24.97 10.09 12.00
C SER A 53 24.42 8.73 11.54
N PHE A 54 23.11 8.71 11.30
CA PHE A 54 22.34 7.50 11.01
C PHE A 54 21.48 7.79 9.81
N GLU A 55 21.52 6.94 8.80
CA GLU A 55 20.66 7.02 7.64
C GLU A 55 19.99 5.68 7.44
N LEU A 56 18.72 5.71 7.09
CA LEU A 56 18.00 4.52 6.67
C LEU A 56 18.09 4.49 5.15
N VAL A 57 18.50 3.36 4.61
CA VAL A 57 18.61 3.12 3.17
C VAL A 57 17.87 1.83 2.87
N SER A 58 17.01 1.85 1.86
CA SER A 58 16.38 0.64 1.34
C SER A 58 16.79 0.50 -0.12
N SER A 59 17.18 -0.70 -0.54
CA SER A 59 17.44 -0.95 -1.96
C SER A 59 16.14 -1.15 -2.75
N THR A 60 15.06 -1.55 -2.08
CA THR A 60 13.74 -1.77 -2.69
C THR A 60 12.66 -1.02 -1.92
N HIS A 61 11.78 -0.33 -2.66
CA HIS A 61 10.64 0.41 -2.11
C HIS A 61 9.29 -0.24 -2.42
N VAL A 62 9.30 -1.27 -3.26
CA VAL A 62 8.15 -2.06 -3.70
C VAL A 62 8.53 -3.52 -3.61
N VAL A 63 7.76 -4.32 -2.88
CA VAL A 63 8.03 -5.74 -2.62
C VAL A 63 6.70 -6.51 -2.64
N ASN A 64 6.69 -7.78 -3.04
CA ASN A 64 5.48 -8.59 -2.99
C ASN A 64 5.23 -9.13 -1.58
N ARG A 65 3.99 -9.52 -1.31
CA ARG A 65 3.60 -10.21 -0.07
C ARG A 65 4.50 -11.43 0.18
N GLY A 66 5.06 -11.52 1.39
CA GLY A 66 5.92 -12.64 1.82
C GLY A 66 7.39 -12.55 1.40
N ASP A 67 7.76 -11.64 0.50
CA ASP A 67 9.15 -11.42 0.14
C ASP A 67 9.90 -10.63 1.23
N ASP A 68 11.19 -10.92 1.37
CA ASP A 68 12.06 -10.22 2.31
C ASP A 68 12.43 -8.82 1.79
N VAL A 69 12.19 -7.79 2.61
CA VAL A 69 12.62 -6.41 2.36
C VAL A 69 13.96 -6.17 3.03
N PRO A 70 15.08 -6.06 2.28
CA PRO A 70 16.37 -5.71 2.84
C PRO A 70 16.40 -4.22 3.22
N VAL A 71 16.10 -3.93 4.47
CA VAL A 71 16.27 -2.58 5.04
C VAL A 71 17.67 -2.46 5.59
N SER A 72 18.39 -1.41 5.19
CA SER A 72 19.75 -1.18 5.66
C SER A 72 19.85 0.09 6.51
N VAL A 73 20.46 -0.04 7.68
CA VAL A 73 20.78 1.08 8.55
C VAL A 73 22.24 1.42 8.34
N GLN A 74 22.50 2.58 7.73
CA GLN A 74 23.84 3.10 7.53
C GLN A 74 24.24 3.97 8.72
N ILE A 75 25.29 3.54 9.42
CA ILE A 75 25.82 4.22 10.59
C ILE A 75 27.17 4.81 10.22
N THR A 76 27.30 6.13 10.27
CA THR A 76 28.56 6.81 10.00
C THR A 76 29.14 7.34 11.31
N ASN A 77 30.35 6.88 11.64
CA ASN A 77 31.10 7.35 12.79
C ASN A 77 32.27 8.21 12.31
N SER A 78 32.15 9.53 12.42
CA SER A 78 33.25 10.45 12.07
C SER A 78 34.25 10.63 13.22
N ALA A 79 34.01 10.04 14.39
CA ALA A 79 34.92 10.13 15.52
C ALA A 79 36.20 9.32 15.28
N PHE A 80 37.28 9.74 15.93
CA PHE A 80 38.55 9.01 15.93
C PHE A 80 38.52 7.72 16.78
N LEU A 81 37.49 7.56 17.62
CA LEU A 81 37.32 6.40 18.49
C LEU A 81 36.27 5.42 17.91
N PRO A 82 36.53 4.10 17.97
CA PRO A 82 35.55 3.10 17.58
C PRO A 82 34.43 2.98 18.62
N ILE A 83 33.21 2.70 18.20
CA ILE A 83 32.05 2.58 19.08
C ILE A 83 31.69 1.09 19.20
N PRO A 84 31.91 0.48 20.38
CA PRO A 84 31.82 -0.97 20.53
C PRO A 84 30.39 -1.48 20.68
N ASN A 85 29.42 -0.62 21.00
CA ASN A 85 28.05 -1.05 21.19
C ASN A 85 27.06 0.10 21.00
N ILE A 86 26.33 0.02 19.89
CA ILE A 86 25.19 0.86 19.59
C ILE A 86 23.98 -0.06 19.56
N ARG A 87 22.90 0.34 20.23
CA ARG A 87 21.59 -0.32 20.13
C ARG A 87 20.62 0.59 19.41
N ILE A 88 20.07 0.10 18.31
CA ILE A 88 19.11 0.79 17.47
C ILE A 88 17.78 0.07 17.61
N THR A 89 16.74 0.80 17.97
CA THR A 89 15.36 0.29 17.99
C THR A 89 14.64 0.84 16.77
N LEU A 90 14.21 -0.09 15.92
CA LEU A 90 13.37 0.16 14.76
C LEU A 90 11.92 -0.13 15.14
N ALA A 91 11.01 0.72 14.68
CA ALA A 91 9.59 0.44 14.72
C ALA A 91 9.09 0.30 13.28
N CYS A 92 8.39 -0.79 13.03
CA CYS A 92 7.74 -1.05 11.76
C CYS A 92 6.23 -1.04 12.04
N TYR A 93 5.45 -0.26 11.30
CA TYR A 93 4.00 -0.34 11.40
C TYR A 93 3.37 -0.26 10.02
N ASN A 94 2.26 -0.96 9.85
CA ASN A 94 1.47 -0.88 8.62
C ASN A 94 0.53 0.35 8.71
N SER A 95 0.71 1.33 7.82
CA SER A 95 -0.15 2.51 7.78
C SER A 95 -1.55 2.18 7.25
N PHE A 96 -1.68 1.13 6.45
CA PHE A 96 -2.96 0.69 5.89
C PHE A 96 -3.96 0.27 6.98
N SER A 97 -3.47 -0.38 8.05
CA SER A 97 -4.26 -0.78 9.22
C SER A 97 -4.37 0.28 10.33
N GLY A 98 -3.86 1.50 10.11
CA GLY A 98 -3.91 2.55 11.12
C GLY A 98 -2.99 2.31 12.33
N GLY A 99 -1.96 1.47 12.18
CA GLY A 99 -0.93 1.26 13.21
C GLY A 99 -1.26 0.21 14.27
N THR A 100 -2.33 -0.58 14.09
CA THR A 100 -2.68 -1.70 14.99
C THR A 100 -1.57 -2.75 15.07
N TYR A 101 -0.83 -2.94 13.98
CA TYR A 101 0.30 -3.86 13.91
C TYR A 101 1.60 -3.08 13.92
N SER A 102 2.29 -3.09 15.07
CA SER A 102 3.62 -2.50 15.23
C SER A 102 4.64 -3.57 15.64
N CYS A 103 5.63 -3.82 14.79
CA CYS A 103 6.80 -4.61 15.15
C CYS A 103 7.88 -3.67 15.72
N ARG A 104 8.64 -4.16 16.72
CA ARG A 104 9.83 -3.48 17.22
C ARG A 104 11.01 -4.41 17.16
N GLU A 105 12.03 -4.01 16.42
CA GLU A 105 13.27 -4.76 16.32
C GLU A 105 14.42 -3.99 16.96
N GLU A 106 15.28 -4.71 17.70
CA GLU A 106 16.48 -4.15 18.30
C GLU A 106 17.72 -4.73 17.63
N ILE A 107 18.52 -3.87 17.02
CA ILE A 107 19.80 -4.25 16.40
C ILE A 107 20.94 -3.72 17.26
N CYS A 108 21.96 -4.55 17.45
CA CYS A 108 23.21 -4.16 18.09
C CYS A 108 24.34 -4.07 17.06
N ALA A 109 25.15 -3.01 17.14
CA ALA A 109 26.18 -2.71 16.16
C ALA A 109 27.48 -2.26 16.81
N CYS A 110 28.58 -2.58 16.15
CA CYS A 110 29.91 -2.03 16.41
C CYS A 110 30.32 -1.21 15.19
N VAL A 111 30.88 -0.03 15.39
CA VAL A 111 31.31 0.85 14.29
C VAL A 111 32.73 1.30 14.54
N ASP A 112 33.62 1.07 13.59
CA ASP A 112 35.02 1.46 13.73
C ASP A 112 35.22 2.98 13.67
N LYS A 113 36.46 3.42 13.93
CA LYS A 113 36.84 4.83 13.84
C LYS A 113 36.73 5.31 12.39
N ARG A 114 36.20 6.53 12.18
CA ARG A 114 36.11 7.19 10.86
C ARG A 114 35.57 6.28 9.76
N SER A 115 34.61 5.44 10.10
CA SER A 115 34.07 4.44 9.18
C SER A 115 32.55 4.50 9.11
N THR A 116 32.05 3.83 8.08
CA THR A 116 30.63 3.66 7.82
C THR A 116 30.32 2.17 7.88
N THR A 117 29.37 1.79 8.72
CA THR A 117 28.91 0.41 8.82
C THR A 117 27.46 0.34 8.39
N THR A 118 27.16 -0.53 7.44
CA THR A 118 25.81 -0.81 6.95
C THR A 118 25.33 -2.12 7.58
N LEU A 119 24.21 -2.05 8.29
CA LEU A 119 23.55 -3.24 8.83
C LEU A 119 22.30 -3.50 8.01
N THR A 120 22.28 -4.62 7.31
CA THR A 120 21.10 -5.06 6.55
C THR A 120 20.28 -5.99 7.41
N MET A 121 18.98 -5.75 7.44
CA MET A 121 17.99 -6.62 8.05
C MET A 121 16.94 -6.97 7.00
N ASN A 122 16.45 -8.20 7.05
CA ASN A 122 15.36 -8.63 6.20
C ASN A 122 14.07 -8.52 7.01
N LEU A 123 13.18 -7.63 6.59
CA LEU A 123 11.84 -7.51 7.13
C LEU A 123 10.87 -8.16 6.14
N SER A 124 10.10 -9.14 6.57
CA SER A 124 8.98 -9.66 5.78
C SER A 124 7.65 -9.28 6.41
N SER A 125 6.65 -9.07 5.57
CA SER A 125 5.28 -8.82 6.00
C SER A 125 4.36 -9.81 5.33
N MET A 126 3.47 -10.39 6.13
CA MET A 126 2.41 -11.28 5.67
C MET A 126 1.18 -10.52 5.18
N HIS A 127 1.12 -9.20 5.40
CA HIS A 127 -0.03 -8.37 5.07
C HIS A 127 0.32 -7.25 4.09
N MET A 128 -0.65 -6.91 3.26
CA MET A 128 -0.54 -5.91 2.20
C MET A 128 -0.58 -4.49 2.77
N GLY A 129 -0.03 -3.57 1.98
CA GLY A 129 -0.09 -2.15 2.28
C GLY A 129 1.25 -1.49 2.53
N ASN A 130 1.16 -0.28 3.05
CA ASN A 130 2.30 0.60 3.19
C ASN A 130 2.95 0.43 4.56
N ILE A 131 4.13 -0.19 4.59
CA ILE A 131 4.90 -0.40 5.81
C ILE A 131 5.82 0.80 6.01
N TYR A 132 5.69 1.44 7.16
CA TYR A 132 6.58 2.50 7.58
C TYR A 132 7.62 1.93 8.54
N VAL A 133 8.88 1.96 8.14
CA VAL A 133 10.01 1.52 8.96
C VAL A 133 10.74 2.75 9.44
N ALA A 134 10.78 2.98 10.74
CA ALA A 134 11.42 4.15 11.33
C ALA A 134 12.40 3.78 12.44
N ILE A 135 13.54 4.47 12.45
CA ILE A 135 14.39 4.52 13.65
C ILE A 135 13.59 5.31 14.69
N THR A 136 13.39 4.75 15.88
CA THR A 136 12.68 5.45 16.98
C THR A 136 13.63 5.82 18.11
N LYS A 137 14.65 5.00 18.33
CA LYS A 137 15.55 5.16 19.47
C LYS A 137 16.92 4.60 19.16
N VAL A 138 17.93 5.43 19.38
CA VAL A 138 19.32 4.99 19.37
C VAL A 138 19.90 5.16 20.77
N ARG A 139 20.55 4.12 21.27
CA ARG A 139 21.32 4.12 22.51
C ARG A 139 22.76 3.76 22.22
N VAL A 140 23.67 4.69 22.48
CA VAL A 140 25.11 4.46 22.40
C VAL A 140 25.62 4.15 23.81
N TYR A 141 26.47 3.14 23.94
CA TYR A 141 27.09 2.76 25.21
C TYR A 141 28.59 3.06 25.19
N ASP A 142 29.15 3.38 26.35
CA ASP A 142 30.60 3.41 26.57
C ASP A 142 31.20 1.98 26.58
N TYR A 143 32.53 1.88 26.52
CA TYR A 143 33.25 0.60 26.46
C TYR A 143 32.94 -0.31 27.66
N LEU A 144 32.77 0.25 28.87
CA LEU A 144 32.45 -0.50 30.08
C LEU A 144 30.93 -0.65 30.32
N ARG A 145 30.08 -0.03 29.48
CA ARG A 145 28.62 0.06 29.63
C ARG A 145 28.20 0.66 30.99
N LEU A 146 28.96 1.63 31.50
CA LEU A 146 28.62 2.44 32.68
C LEU A 146 27.61 3.53 32.33
N PHE A 147 27.77 4.19 31.20
CA PHE A 147 26.92 5.28 30.75
C PHE A 147 26.23 4.94 29.42
N SER A 148 25.16 5.64 29.13
CA SER A 148 24.48 5.49 27.84
C SER A 148 23.91 6.83 27.40
N PHE A 149 24.12 7.16 26.13
CA PHE A 149 23.55 8.35 25.52
C PHE A 149 22.38 7.96 24.63
N ARG A 150 21.21 8.60 24.81
CA ARG A 150 20.02 8.35 24.00
C ARG A 150 19.87 9.46 22.97
N LYS A 151 19.86 9.11 21.70
CA LYS A 151 19.50 10.00 20.60
C LYS A 151 18.12 9.56 20.06
N ARG A 152 17.20 10.51 19.96
CA ARG A 152 15.95 10.33 19.21
C ARG A 152 16.22 10.85 17.81
N LYS A 153 15.85 10.06 16.81
CA LYS A 153 15.88 10.45 15.42
C LYS A 153 14.69 9.76 14.80
N GLU A 154 13.83 10.51 14.14
CA GLU A 154 12.67 9.99 13.41
C GLU A 154 13.02 10.10 11.93
N THR A 155 13.77 9.11 11.45
CA THR A 155 13.98 8.90 10.02
C THR A 155 13.35 7.58 9.67
N GLY A 156 12.42 7.61 8.73
CA GLY A 156 11.72 6.44 8.27
C GLY A 156 11.65 6.36 6.76
N ILE A 157 11.44 5.14 6.29
CA ILE A 157 11.21 4.81 4.88
C ILE A 157 9.82 4.17 4.81
N LYS A 158 9.13 4.49 3.72
CA LYS A 158 7.89 3.82 3.31
C LYS A 158 8.26 2.72 2.32
N VAL A 159 7.75 1.52 2.55
CA VAL A 159 7.85 0.38 1.64
C VAL A 159 6.44 -0.10 1.32
N ALA A 160 6.10 -0.18 0.04
CA ALA A 160 4.82 -0.69 -0.42
C ALA A 160 4.90 -2.22 -0.58
N VAL A 161 4.05 -2.95 0.12
CA VAL A 161 3.86 -4.39 -0.04
C VAL A 161 2.68 -4.63 -0.94
N LEU A 162 2.96 -5.15 -2.14
CA LEU A 162 1.97 -5.44 -3.17
C LEU A 162 1.34 -6.82 -3.00
N PRO A 163 0.07 -6.99 -3.44
CA PRO A 163 -0.52 -8.33 -3.59
C PRO A 163 0.24 -9.16 -4.62
N ALA A 164 0.10 -10.48 -4.52
CA ALA A 164 0.34 -11.35 -5.66
C ALA A 164 -0.83 -11.19 -6.65
N PHE A 165 -0.55 -10.84 -7.90
CA PHE A 165 -1.58 -10.79 -8.93
C PHE A 165 -1.82 -12.18 -9.50
N HIS A 166 -3.08 -12.60 -9.52
CA HIS A 166 -3.49 -13.86 -10.14
C HIS A 166 -4.20 -13.58 -11.46
N GLU A 167 -3.79 -14.29 -12.52
CA GLU A 167 -4.48 -14.24 -13.81
C GLU A 167 -5.67 -15.20 -13.81
N THR A 168 -6.84 -14.68 -14.17
CA THR A 168 -8.04 -15.50 -14.40
C THR A 168 -7.93 -16.29 -15.70
N THR A 169 -8.18 -17.60 -15.64
CA THR A 169 -7.99 -18.52 -16.78
C THR A 169 -8.95 -18.26 -17.95
N GLU A 170 -10.16 -17.72 -17.69
CA GLU A 170 -11.15 -17.47 -18.74
C GLU A 170 -11.46 -15.98 -18.95
N ASP A 171 -11.66 -15.58 -20.20
CA ASP A 171 -12.11 -14.22 -20.56
C ASP A 171 -13.63 -14.12 -20.43
N TYR A 172 -14.11 -13.85 -19.22
CA TYR A 172 -15.52 -13.65 -18.91
C TYR A 172 -16.16 -12.57 -19.80
N LEU A 173 -15.45 -11.46 -20.01
CA LEU A 173 -15.96 -10.28 -20.74
C LEU A 173 -16.04 -10.51 -22.25
N LYS A 174 -15.36 -11.52 -22.80
CA LYS A 174 -15.43 -11.89 -24.23
C LYS A 174 -16.86 -12.13 -24.72
N TYR A 175 -17.72 -12.65 -23.85
CA TYR A 175 -19.10 -13.02 -24.17
C TYR A 175 -20.14 -12.09 -23.53
N SER A 176 -19.70 -11.06 -22.80
CA SER A 176 -20.61 -10.10 -22.20
C SER A 176 -21.20 -9.20 -23.30
N PRO A 177 -22.51 -8.88 -23.28
CA PRO A 177 -23.09 -7.97 -24.24
C PRO A 177 -22.41 -6.60 -24.13
N LYS A 178 -21.69 -6.21 -25.19
CA LYS A 178 -21.11 -4.87 -25.33
C LYS A 178 -22.23 -3.89 -25.68
N ILE A 179 -22.93 -3.37 -24.68
CA ILE A 179 -23.79 -2.21 -24.91
C ILE A 179 -22.89 -1.00 -25.20
N GLN A 180 -23.24 -0.23 -26.22
CA GLN A 180 -22.71 1.12 -26.40
C GLN A 180 -23.23 1.97 -25.24
N VAL A 181 -22.41 2.06 -24.19
CA VAL A 181 -22.66 2.96 -23.08
C VAL A 181 -22.53 4.38 -23.63
N GLU A 182 -23.63 5.15 -23.63
CA GLU A 182 -23.57 6.58 -23.95
C GLU A 182 -22.63 7.26 -22.95
N SER A 183 -21.64 8.00 -23.48
CA SER A 183 -20.69 8.74 -22.65
C SER A 183 -20.89 10.23 -22.79
N ASP A 184 -20.87 10.93 -21.66
CA ASP A 184 -20.78 12.39 -21.64
C ASP A 184 -19.32 12.88 -21.69
N ILE A 185 -18.35 11.96 -21.57
CA ILE A 185 -16.91 12.25 -21.51
C ILE A 185 -16.19 11.57 -22.67
N PHE A 186 -15.47 12.38 -23.45
CA PHE A 186 -14.79 11.95 -24.65
C PHE A 186 -13.30 12.30 -24.63
N SER A 187 -12.50 11.57 -25.41
CA SER A 187 -11.06 11.76 -25.48
C SER A 187 -10.68 13.06 -26.20
N PRO A 188 -9.92 13.98 -25.57
CA PRO A 188 -9.47 15.21 -26.22
C PRO A 188 -8.25 14.99 -27.13
N PHE A 189 -7.71 13.78 -27.20
CA PHE A 189 -6.49 13.48 -27.97
C PHE A 189 -6.68 12.40 -29.04
N LYS A 190 -7.83 11.72 -29.07
CA LYS A 190 -8.04 10.58 -29.96
C LYS A 190 -9.44 10.61 -30.58
N ALA A 191 -9.46 10.53 -31.91
CA ALA A 191 -10.68 10.34 -32.68
C ALA A 191 -11.23 8.92 -32.49
N GLY A 192 -12.55 8.81 -32.49
CA GLY A 192 -13.30 7.56 -32.40
C GLY A 192 -14.44 7.50 -33.41
N ASP A 193 -15.45 6.70 -33.07
CA ASP A 193 -16.55 6.35 -33.98
C ASP A 193 -17.93 6.82 -33.47
N ASP A 194 -17.99 7.51 -32.32
CA ASP A 194 -19.25 7.92 -31.69
C ASP A 194 -19.80 9.24 -32.30
N PRO A 195 -20.93 9.19 -33.04
CA PRO A 195 -21.47 10.37 -33.71
C PRO A 195 -22.01 11.46 -32.77
N SER A 196 -22.08 11.19 -31.46
CA SER A 196 -22.62 12.11 -30.45
C SER A 196 -21.76 13.34 -30.24
N GLU A 197 -20.43 13.23 -30.41
CA GLU A 197 -19.50 14.35 -30.31
C GLU A 197 -18.54 14.39 -31.50
N VAL A 198 -18.32 15.59 -32.05
CA VAL A 198 -17.36 15.83 -33.14
C VAL A 198 -16.03 16.26 -32.52
N PHE A 199 -14.99 15.43 -32.71
CA PHE A 199 -13.63 15.67 -32.25
C PHE A 199 -12.98 16.81 -33.04
N GLU A 200 -12.98 16.67 -34.36
CA GLU A 200 -12.37 17.62 -35.27
C GLU A 200 -13.10 17.59 -36.62
N ILE A 201 -13.09 18.72 -37.33
CA ILE A 201 -13.56 18.77 -38.71
C ILE A 201 -12.35 19.07 -39.61
N ARG A 202 -12.03 18.13 -40.50
CA ARG A 202 -10.87 18.22 -41.39
C ARG A 202 -11.24 17.96 -42.84
N GLU A 203 -10.29 18.22 -43.74
CA GLU A 203 -10.43 17.88 -45.16
C GLU A 203 -10.47 16.36 -45.37
N TYR A 204 -11.29 15.94 -46.33
CA TYR A 204 -11.43 14.55 -46.76
C TYR A 204 -10.10 13.99 -47.26
N ARG A 205 -9.74 12.79 -46.80
CA ARG A 205 -8.60 12.02 -47.30
C ARG A 205 -9.12 10.73 -47.93
N GLU A 206 -8.40 10.23 -48.92
CA GLU A 206 -8.75 8.96 -49.57
C GLU A 206 -8.77 7.82 -48.54
N GLY A 207 -9.88 7.09 -48.49
CA GLY A 207 -10.13 6.02 -47.52
C GLY A 207 -11.12 6.39 -46.41
N ASP A 208 -11.45 7.67 -46.25
CA ASP A 208 -12.44 8.09 -45.27
C ASP A 208 -13.88 7.70 -45.66
N ARG A 209 -14.73 7.44 -44.66
CA ARG A 209 -16.13 7.06 -44.88
C ARG A 209 -16.98 8.27 -45.31
N PHE A 210 -17.65 8.17 -46.46
CA PHE A 210 -18.57 9.21 -46.96
C PHE A 210 -19.73 9.54 -45.99
N SER A 211 -20.12 8.61 -45.11
CA SER A 211 -21.16 8.85 -44.10
C SER A 211 -20.78 9.93 -43.07
N ARG A 212 -19.49 10.27 -42.95
CA ARG A 212 -18.98 11.29 -42.01
C ARG A 212 -18.87 12.69 -42.60
N ILE A 213 -19.26 12.89 -43.86
CA ILE A 213 -19.12 14.18 -44.54
C ILE A 213 -19.96 15.26 -43.85
N HIS A 214 -19.34 16.40 -43.57
CA HIS A 214 -20.03 17.59 -43.09
C HIS A 214 -20.59 18.40 -44.27
N TRP A 215 -21.68 17.93 -44.89
CA TRP A 215 -22.25 18.51 -46.11
C TRP A 215 -22.39 20.04 -46.09
N LYS A 216 -22.89 20.60 -44.98
CA LYS A 216 -23.10 22.06 -44.85
C LYS A 216 -21.80 22.87 -44.81
N LEU A 217 -20.69 22.29 -44.34
CA LEU A 217 -19.39 22.96 -44.28
C LEU A 217 -18.66 22.74 -45.60
N SER A 218 -18.75 21.55 -46.18
CA SER A 218 -18.19 21.24 -47.50
C SER A 218 -18.72 22.19 -48.58
N ILE A 219 -20.03 22.50 -48.57
CA ILE A 219 -20.63 23.46 -49.51
C ILE A 219 -20.05 24.87 -49.31
N LYS A 220 -19.79 25.28 -48.05
CA LYS A 220 -19.25 26.61 -47.75
C LYS A 220 -17.80 26.77 -48.15
N GLN A 221 -16.99 25.73 -47.98
CA GLN A 221 -15.55 25.76 -48.27
C GLN A 221 -15.21 25.28 -49.69
N ASN A 222 -16.19 24.75 -50.43
CA ASN A 222 -16.06 24.25 -51.80
C ASN A 222 -15.07 23.08 -51.97
N HIS A 223 -14.82 22.35 -50.87
CA HIS A 223 -14.10 21.07 -50.83
C HIS A 223 -14.72 20.14 -49.78
N LEU A 224 -14.51 18.83 -49.87
CA LEU A 224 -15.13 17.86 -48.96
C LEU A 224 -14.51 17.94 -47.56
N MET A 225 -15.35 18.19 -46.56
CA MET A 225 -15.01 18.18 -45.13
C MET A 225 -15.62 16.97 -44.45
N ILE A 226 -14.87 16.37 -43.52
CA ILE A 226 -15.29 15.23 -42.72
C ILE A 226 -15.33 15.60 -41.25
N LYS A 227 -16.34 15.08 -40.55
CA LYS A 227 -16.40 15.04 -39.09
C LYS A 227 -15.64 13.81 -38.61
N ASP A 228 -14.49 14.01 -37.99
CA ASP A 228 -13.93 13.00 -37.12
C ASP A 228 -14.68 13.07 -35.80
N PHE A 229 -15.20 11.93 -35.37
CA PHE A 229 -15.96 11.80 -34.15
C PHE A 229 -15.03 11.53 -32.98
N SER A 230 -15.47 11.79 -31.76
CA SER A 230 -14.64 11.54 -30.58
C SER A 230 -14.69 10.08 -30.13
N GLU A 231 -13.66 9.65 -29.40
CA GLU A 231 -13.66 8.35 -28.71
C GLU A 231 -14.32 8.50 -27.33
N PRO A 232 -15.41 7.76 -27.05
CA PRO A 232 -16.05 7.78 -25.73
C PRO A 232 -15.07 7.19 -24.69
N MET A 233 -14.89 7.89 -23.57
CA MET A 233 -13.98 7.46 -22.51
C MET A 233 -14.61 6.48 -21.52
N ASN A 234 -15.90 6.17 -21.69
CA ASN A 234 -16.64 5.28 -20.80
C ASN A 234 -16.12 3.85 -20.85
N CYS A 235 -16.03 3.25 -19.65
CA CYS A 235 -15.73 1.83 -19.50
C CYS A 235 -17.03 1.07 -19.29
N SER A 236 -17.18 -0.05 -20.01
CA SER A 236 -18.33 -0.93 -19.81
C SER A 236 -18.26 -1.69 -18.48
N VAL A 237 -17.08 -1.78 -17.86
CA VAL A 237 -16.84 -2.55 -16.64
C VAL A 237 -16.37 -1.64 -15.51
N ALA A 238 -16.94 -1.85 -14.32
CA ALA A 238 -16.50 -1.21 -13.08
C ALA A 238 -16.29 -2.25 -11.97
N ILE A 239 -15.18 -2.09 -11.24
CA ILE A 239 -14.81 -2.87 -10.06
C ILE A 239 -14.86 -1.93 -8.86
N LEU A 240 -15.69 -2.28 -7.89
CA LEU A 240 -15.87 -1.56 -6.63
C LEU A 240 -15.25 -2.39 -5.51
N ALA A 241 -14.14 -1.90 -4.93
CA ALA A 241 -13.46 -2.54 -3.81
C ALA A 241 -13.92 -1.92 -2.47
N ASP A 242 -14.73 -2.65 -1.72
CA ASP A 242 -15.24 -2.24 -0.41
C ASP A 242 -14.29 -2.68 0.70
N LEU A 243 -13.41 -1.76 1.15
CA LEU A 243 -12.44 -1.98 2.22
C LEU A 243 -13.03 -1.76 3.62
N ARG A 244 -14.33 -2.02 3.76
CA ARG A 244 -15.07 -1.96 5.02
C ARG A 244 -14.85 -3.24 5.80
N ILE A 245 -14.21 -3.11 6.95
CA ILE A 245 -13.82 -4.27 7.76
C ILE A 245 -14.36 -4.10 9.18
N PRO A 246 -15.14 -5.08 9.69
CA PRO A 246 -15.59 -5.06 11.06
C PRO A 246 -14.38 -5.28 11.99
N LYS A 247 -14.37 -4.60 13.14
CA LYS A 247 -13.29 -4.78 14.11
C LYS A 247 -13.27 -6.20 14.66
N GLY A 248 -12.12 -6.86 14.61
CA GLY A 248 -11.99 -8.27 14.96
C GLY A 248 -10.57 -8.82 14.81
N GLU A 249 -10.40 -10.12 15.08
CA GLU A 249 -9.08 -10.78 15.07
C GLU A 249 -8.51 -10.95 13.65
N ASN A 250 -9.36 -10.94 12.60
CA ASN A 250 -8.97 -11.20 11.20
C ASN A 250 -9.09 -9.96 10.31
N GLU A 251 -8.92 -8.75 10.86
CA GLU A 251 -9.07 -7.49 10.09
C GLU A 251 -8.14 -7.44 8.88
N LEU A 252 -6.86 -7.80 9.07
CA LEU A 252 -5.86 -7.73 8.02
C LEU A 252 -6.00 -8.84 6.98
N ASP A 253 -6.31 -10.07 7.40
CA ASP A 253 -6.50 -11.18 6.47
C ASP A 253 -7.69 -10.91 5.54
N MET A 254 -8.80 -10.40 6.09
CA MET A 254 -9.95 -10.02 5.28
C MET A 254 -9.62 -8.87 4.32
N ALA A 255 -8.79 -7.91 4.76
CA ALA A 255 -8.33 -6.81 3.91
C ALA A 255 -7.49 -7.30 2.74
N ASP A 256 -6.52 -8.17 3.04
CA ASP A 256 -5.63 -8.78 2.07
C ASP A 256 -6.46 -9.54 1.03
N SER A 257 -7.43 -10.35 1.46
CA SER A 257 -8.31 -11.12 0.56
C SER A 257 -9.16 -10.23 -0.37
N ILE A 258 -9.71 -9.11 0.13
CA ILE A 258 -10.47 -8.15 -0.69
C ILE A 258 -9.56 -7.47 -1.71
N LEU A 259 -8.38 -7.00 -1.28
CA LEU A 259 -7.41 -6.36 -2.16
C LEU A 259 -6.88 -7.32 -3.22
N GLU A 260 -6.50 -8.53 -2.82
CA GLU A 260 -6.00 -9.58 -3.72
C GLU A 260 -7.02 -9.91 -4.79
N CYS A 261 -8.30 -10.08 -4.41
CA CYS A 261 -9.39 -10.35 -5.34
C CYS A 261 -9.64 -9.17 -6.31
N ALA A 262 -9.81 -7.96 -5.79
CA ALA A 262 -10.09 -6.77 -6.61
C ALA A 262 -8.95 -6.44 -7.58
N LEU A 263 -7.70 -6.51 -7.10
CA LEU A 263 -6.52 -6.20 -7.90
C LEU A 263 -6.19 -7.31 -8.89
N SER A 264 -6.41 -8.58 -8.56
CA SER A 264 -6.26 -9.70 -9.52
C SER A 264 -7.29 -9.64 -10.65
N LEU A 265 -8.53 -9.24 -10.35
CA LEU A 265 -9.56 -9.01 -11.37
C LEU A 265 -9.19 -7.85 -12.28
N SER A 266 -8.74 -6.73 -11.69
CA SER A 266 -8.30 -5.54 -12.43
C SER A 266 -7.11 -5.88 -13.34
N TYR A 267 -6.10 -6.57 -12.81
CA TYR A 267 -4.94 -7.05 -13.56
C TYR A 267 -5.34 -7.98 -14.71
N SER A 268 -6.24 -8.94 -14.46
CA SER A 268 -6.75 -9.85 -15.47
C SER A 268 -7.48 -9.14 -16.62
N PHE A 269 -8.33 -8.16 -16.31
CA PHE A 269 -9.03 -7.39 -17.33
C PHE A 269 -8.07 -6.53 -18.16
N MET A 270 -7.08 -5.93 -17.51
CA MET A 270 -6.03 -5.18 -18.18
C MET A 270 -5.22 -6.06 -19.15
N LEU A 271 -4.76 -7.25 -18.72
CA LEU A 271 -4.02 -8.18 -19.58
C LEU A 271 -4.82 -8.63 -20.81
N LYS A 272 -6.13 -8.78 -20.65
CA LYS A 272 -7.06 -9.14 -21.74
C LYS A 272 -7.46 -7.94 -22.62
N GLY A 273 -6.95 -6.74 -22.33
CA GLY A 273 -7.20 -5.52 -23.09
C GLY A 273 -8.56 -4.86 -22.80
N HIS A 274 -9.22 -5.22 -21.71
CA HIS A 274 -10.49 -4.62 -21.28
C HIS A 274 -10.22 -3.43 -20.38
N ILE A 275 -10.56 -2.23 -20.88
CA ILE A 275 -10.50 -0.99 -20.10
C ILE A 275 -11.65 -0.99 -19.08
N HIS A 276 -11.33 -0.76 -17.82
CA HIS A 276 -12.29 -0.81 -16.73
C HIS A 276 -12.02 0.30 -15.71
N TYR A 277 -13.02 0.57 -14.88
CA TYR A 277 -12.84 1.42 -13.71
C TYR A 277 -12.54 0.59 -12.48
N LEU A 278 -11.55 1.02 -11.69
CA LEU A 278 -11.31 0.52 -10.33
C LEU A 278 -11.64 1.64 -9.36
N ALA A 279 -12.56 1.39 -8.44
CA ALA A 279 -13.06 2.37 -7.49
C ALA A 279 -13.03 1.86 -6.05
N TRP A 280 -12.72 2.76 -5.12
CA TRP A 280 -12.63 2.51 -3.68
C TRP A 280 -13.00 3.78 -2.92
N TYR A 281 -13.37 3.62 -1.65
CA TYR A 281 -13.61 4.77 -0.78
C TYR A 281 -12.30 5.24 -0.13
N ASP A 282 -11.95 6.52 -0.33
CA ASP A 282 -10.77 7.12 0.29
C ASP A 282 -11.14 7.79 1.61
N LYS A 283 -10.80 7.16 2.74
CA LYS A 283 -11.13 7.68 4.07
C LYS A 283 -10.48 9.03 4.39
N ASN A 284 -9.35 9.35 3.76
CA ASN A 284 -8.61 10.58 4.05
C ASN A 284 -9.33 11.80 3.45
N ILE A 285 -10.04 11.59 2.34
CA ILE A 285 -10.76 12.63 1.60
C ILE A 285 -12.25 12.58 1.89
N GLY A 286 -12.77 11.40 2.26
CA GLY A 286 -14.19 11.17 2.51
C GLY A 286 -15.02 11.05 1.23
N MET A 287 -14.38 10.70 0.11
CA MET A 287 -15.01 10.59 -1.22
C MET A 287 -14.64 9.26 -1.88
N CYS A 288 -15.43 8.85 -2.87
CA CYS A 288 -15.10 7.67 -3.66
C CYS A 288 -14.11 8.07 -4.76
N ARG A 289 -12.95 7.42 -4.78
CA ARG A 289 -11.99 7.56 -5.86
C ARG A 289 -12.20 6.47 -6.90
N ARG A 290 -11.97 6.83 -8.15
CA ARG A 290 -12.05 5.93 -9.31
C ARG A 290 -10.89 6.22 -10.25
N VAL A 291 -10.22 5.18 -10.70
CA VAL A 291 -9.17 5.25 -11.72
C VAL A 291 -9.60 4.43 -12.93
N ARG A 292 -9.37 4.98 -14.12
CA ARG A 292 -9.56 4.28 -15.39
C ARG A 292 -8.30 3.48 -15.70
N VAL A 293 -8.38 2.16 -15.63
CA VAL A 293 -7.23 1.28 -15.87
C VAL A 293 -7.25 0.84 -17.33
N ALA A 294 -6.33 1.40 -18.12
CA ALA A 294 -6.09 0.97 -19.51
C ALA A 294 -4.69 0.36 -19.68
N LYS A 295 -3.72 0.82 -18.89
CA LYS A 295 -2.32 0.39 -18.91
C LYS A 295 -1.85 -0.02 -17.52
N GLU A 296 -0.68 -0.66 -17.49
CA GLU A 296 -0.01 -1.07 -16.26
C GLU A 296 0.33 0.12 -15.35
N GLU A 297 0.71 1.27 -15.91
CA GLU A 297 0.94 2.52 -15.16
C GLU A 297 -0.29 2.96 -14.36
N ASP A 298 -1.48 2.92 -14.99
CA ASP A 298 -2.75 3.28 -14.36
C ASP A 298 -3.11 2.34 -13.21
N LEU A 299 -2.79 1.04 -13.36
CA LEU A 299 -3.01 0.04 -12.33
C LEU A 299 -2.13 0.31 -11.11
N PHE A 300 -0.84 0.58 -11.30
CA PHE A 300 0.06 0.90 -10.19
C PHE A 300 -0.27 2.22 -9.50
N GLU A 301 -0.76 3.23 -10.25
CA GLU A 301 -1.30 4.46 -9.66
C GLU A 301 -2.52 4.16 -8.77
N ALA A 302 -3.46 3.34 -9.26
CA ALA A 302 -4.62 2.94 -8.48
C ALA A 302 -4.20 2.19 -7.20
N ILE A 303 -3.21 1.30 -7.29
CA ILE A 303 -2.70 0.56 -6.13
C ILE A 303 -2.09 1.50 -5.09
N ASP A 304 -1.20 2.44 -5.47
CA ASP A 304 -0.61 3.36 -4.48
C ASP A 304 -1.69 4.20 -3.78
N CYS A 305 -2.71 4.65 -4.52
CA CYS A 305 -3.82 5.40 -3.94
C CYS A 305 -4.68 4.54 -3.00
N ILE A 306 -5.00 3.28 -3.38
CA ILE A 306 -5.74 2.34 -2.54
C ILE A 306 -4.96 2.06 -1.25
N LEU A 307 -3.68 1.71 -1.34
CA LEU A 307 -2.83 1.44 -0.19
C LEU A 307 -2.56 2.69 0.68
N GLY A 308 -2.73 3.89 0.11
CA GLY A 308 -2.69 5.17 0.82
C GLY A 308 -3.98 5.51 1.56
N SER A 309 -5.14 5.05 1.07
CA SER A 309 -6.44 5.32 1.67
C SER A 309 -6.64 4.60 3.01
N GLY A 310 -6.23 3.34 3.11
CA GLY A 310 -6.38 2.53 4.33
C GLY A 310 -7.82 2.10 4.64
N LEU A 311 -7.96 1.26 5.67
CA LEU A 311 -9.25 0.67 6.06
C LEU A 311 -10.21 1.69 6.70
N TYR A 312 -11.52 1.50 6.50
CA TYR A 312 -12.59 2.31 7.11
C TYR A 312 -13.66 1.46 7.80
N MET A 313 -14.39 2.12 8.72
CA MET A 313 -15.37 1.49 9.61
C MET A 313 -16.79 1.46 9.02
N ASP A 314 -17.63 0.60 9.60
CA ASP A 314 -18.99 0.20 9.18
C ASP A 314 -20.04 1.32 8.92
N GLY A 315 -19.71 2.59 9.15
CA GLY A 315 -20.64 3.70 8.97
C GLY A 315 -20.88 4.10 7.52
N THR A 316 -20.01 3.70 6.59
CA THR A 316 -20.04 4.15 5.19
C THR A 316 -20.39 3.00 4.26
N ASP A 317 -21.39 3.21 3.40
CA ASP A 317 -21.74 2.31 2.31
C ASP A 317 -21.06 2.78 1.02
N MET A 318 -20.06 2.03 0.58
CA MET A 318 -19.25 2.34 -0.60
C MET A 318 -20.08 2.45 -1.88
N ALA A 319 -21.10 1.59 -2.05
CA ALA A 319 -21.98 1.64 -3.23
C ALA A 319 -22.84 2.92 -3.25
N ALA A 320 -23.32 3.35 -2.08
CA ALA A 320 -24.10 4.58 -1.96
C ALA A 320 -23.24 5.83 -2.24
N VAL A 321 -22.01 5.87 -1.72
CA VAL A 321 -21.06 6.97 -1.98
C VAL A 321 -20.70 7.01 -3.47
N TYR A 322 -20.43 5.85 -4.08
CA TYR A 322 -20.17 5.76 -5.52
C TYR A 322 -21.32 6.32 -6.36
N PHE A 323 -22.55 5.96 -6.04
CA PHE A 323 -23.74 6.45 -6.74
C PHE A 323 -23.93 7.97 -6.56
N ALA A 324 -23.66 8.51 -5.38
CA ALA A 324 -23.76 9.94 -5.13
C ALA A 324 -22.76 10.75 -5.96
N GLU A 325 -21.57 10.20 -6.20
CA GLU A 325 -20.49 10.86 -6.94
C GLU A 325 -20.62 10.66 -8.46
N TYR A 326 -21.14 9.51 -8.89
CA TYR A 326 -21.29 9.13 -10.29
C TYR A 326 -22.72 8.63 -10.64
N PRO A 327 -23.76 9.47 -10.53
CA PRO A 327 -25.16 9.03 -10.63
C PRO A 327 -25.62 8.67 -12.05
N ASN A 328 -24.98 9.21 -13.08
CA ASN A 328 -25.41 9.08 -14.47
C ASN A 328 -24.73 7.95 -15.24
N GLU A 329 -23.69 7.35 -14.67
CA GLU A 329 -22.88 6.34 -15.33
C GLU A 329 -23.62 5.01 -15.49
N GLN A 330 -23.33 4.30 -16.58
CA GLN A 330 -23.94 3.01 -16.89
C GLN A 330 -22.85 1.98 -17.20
N TYR A 331 -23.04 0.74 -16.74
CA TYR A 331 -22.09 -0.35 -16.92
C TYR A 331 -22.77 -1.59 -17.51
N THR A 332 -22.03 -2.38 -18.28
CA THR A 332 -22.45 -3.73 -18.64
C THR A 332 -22.24 -4.69 -17.48
N ASP A 333 -21.07 -4.62 -16.83
CA ASP A 333 -20.69 -5.49 -15.73
C ASP A 333 -20.16 -4.67 -14.55
N LEU A 334 -20.81 -4.83 -13.39
CA LEU A 334 -20.40 -4.24 -12.13
C LEU A 334 -19.96 -5.35 -11.19
N PHE A 335 -18.68 -5.33 -10.83
CA PHE A 335 -18.09 -6.21 -9.83
C PHE A 335 -18.00 -5.47 -8.50
N PHE A 336 -18.66 -5.99 -7.47
CA PHE A 336 -18.53 -5.51 -6.10
C PHE A 336 -17.70 -6.53 -5.32
N VAL A 337 -16.58 -6.11 -4.73
CA VAL A 337 -15.72 -6.98 -3.92
C VAL A 337 -15.83 -6.49 -2.49
N SER A 338 -16.39 -7.31 -1.60
CA SER A 338 -16.68 -6.93 -0.22
C SER A 338 -16.49 -8.08 0.76
N GLY A 339 -15.95 -7.80 1.94
CA GLY A 339 -15.85 -8.81 3.00
C GLY A 339 -17.12 -8.94 3.85
N SER A 340 -18.03 -7.97 3.79
CA SER A 340 -19.34 -8.06 4.45
C SER A 340 -20.42 -7.54 3.53
N PHE A 341 -21.49 -8.32 3.37
CA PHE A 341 -22.60 -7.99 2.50
C PHE A 341 -23.88 -7.85 3.32
N SER A 342 -24.47 -6.66 3.28
CA SER A 342 -25.66 -6.28 4.05
C SER A 342 -26.84 -5.98 3.13
N ASP A 343 -28.05 -6.08 3.69
CA ASP A 343 -29.28 -5.73 2.96
C ASP A 343 -29.28 -4.30 2.41
N LYS A 344 -28.67 -3.35 3.14
CA LYS A 344 -28.56 -1.95 2.70
C LYS A 344 -27.66 -1.81 1.46
N GLN A 345 -26.55 -2.54 1.41
CA GLN A 345 -25.66 -2.53 0.23
C GLN A 345 -26.35 -3.10 -1.01
N ILE A 346 -27.21 -4.10 -0.85
CA ILE A 346 -28.03 -4.61 -1.97
C ILE A 346 -28.87 -3.47 -2.54
N ASP A 347 -29.58 -2.74 -1.69
CA ASP A 347 -30.45 -1.65 -2.12
C ASP A 347 -29.65 -0.50 -2.78
N SER A 348 -28.48 -0.17 -2.23
CA SER A 348 -27.55 0.82 -2.82
C SER A 348 -26.99 0.38 -4.18
N LEU A 349 -26.58 -0.88 -4.32
CA LEU A 349 -26.08 -1.44 -5.59
C LEU A 349 -27.18 -1.53 -6.65
N LEU A 350 -28.44 -1.69 -6.24
CA LEU A 350 -29.58 -1.65 -7.16
C LEU A 350 -29.73 -0.27 -7.83
N MET A 351 -29.34 0.82 -7.16
CA MET A 351 -29.40 2.18 -7.72
C MET A 351 -28.37 2.42 -8.83
N ILE A 352 -27.24 1.71 -8.80
CA ILE A 352 -26.22 1.80 -9.86
C ILE A 352 -26.76 1.12 -11.13
N LYS A 353 -26.72 1.83 -12.26
CA LYS A 353 -27.21 1.32 -13.55
C LYS A 353 -26.20 0.34 -14.15
N ALA A 354 -26.38 -0.95 -13.87
CA ALA A 354 -25.58 -2.01 -14.47
C ALA A 354 -26.44 -3.21 -14.88
N ILE A 355 -26.12 -3.83 -16.03
CA ILE A 355 -26.85 -5.00 -16.54
C ILE A 355 -26.56 -6.23 -15.69
N ASN A 356 -25.27 -6.55 -15.55
CA ASN A 356 -24.79 -7.64 -14.72
C ASN A 356 -24.19 -7.04 -13.44
N LYS A 357 -24.68 -7.50 -12.29
CA LYS A 357 -24.16 -7.13 -10.97
C LYS A 357 -23.67 -8.39 -10.30
N ILE A 358 -22.38 -8.41 -9.97
CA ILE A 358 -21.70 -9.57 -9.39
C ILE A 358 -21.04 -9.11 -8.10
N ASN A 359 -21.46 -9.68 -6.97
CA ASN A 359 -20.73 -9.52 -5.71
C ASN A 359 -19.82 -10.73 -5.46
N LEU A 360 -18.57 -10.44 -5.14
CA LEU A 360 -17.54 -11.41 -4.82
C LEU A 360 -17.14 -11.23 -3.35
N GLN A 361 -17.34 -12.28 -2.55
CA GLN A 361 -16.92 -12.32 -1.15
C GLN A 361 -15.71 -13.25 -1.02
N PRO A 362 -14.51 -12.72 -0.77
CA PRO A 362 -13.32 -13.54 -0.71
C PRO A 362 -13.19 -14.21 0.66
N ASP A 363 -12.95 -15.52 0.67
CA ASP A 363 -12.70 -16.41 1.83
C ASP A 363 -13.75 -16.38 2.96
N ILE A 364 -14.96 -15.87 2.68
CA ILE A 364 -16.06 -15.78 3.64
C ILE A 364 -17.24 -16.59 3.13
N PRO A 365 -17.79 -17.52 3.94
CA PRO A 365 -18.97 -18.28 3.55
C PRO A 365 -20.18 -17.34 3.43
N VAL A 366 -20.85 -17.41 2.30
CA VAL A 366 -22.04 -16.59 2.03
C VAL A 366 -23.28 -17.18 2.70
N ASP A 367 -24.09 -16.35 3.36
CA ASP A 367 -25.39 -16.78 3.90
C ASP A 367 -26.39 -17.08 2.76
N ASP A 368 -26.93 -18.30 2.76
CA ASP A 368 -27.98 -18.77 1.83
C ASP A 368 -29.18 -17.82 1.72
N LYS A 369 -29.53 -17.11 2.80
CA LYS A 369 -30.63 -16.12 2.77
C LYS A 369 -30.28 -14.92 1.89
N LEU A 370 -29.04 -14.43 1.97
CA LEU A 370 -28.55 -13.32 1.17
C LEU A 370 -28.37 -13.74 -0.29
N VAL A 371 -27.90 -14.96 -0.56
CA VAL A 371 -27.82 -15.51 -1.94
C VAL A 371 -29.20 -15.52 -2.59
N LYS A 372 -30.22 -16.01 -1.86
CA LYS A 372 -31.60 -16.05 -2.38
C LYS A 372 -32.15 -14.65 -2.64
N LYS A 373 -31.82 -13.66 -1.81
CA LYS A 373 -32.26 -12.27 -2.01
C LYS A 373 -31.53 -11.62 -3.18
N ALA A 374 -30.21 -11.78 -3.28
CA ALA A 374 -29.39 -11.29 -4.38
C ALA A 374 -29.88 -11.84 -5.73
N LYS A 375 -30.16 -13.15 -5.81
CA LYS A 375 -30.74 -13.79 -7.01
C LYS A 375 -32.11 -13.20 -7.37
N LYS A 376 -32.99 -12.95 -6.38
CA LYS A 376 -34.29 -12.29 -6.61
C LYS A 376 -34.16 -10.88 -7.17
N SER A 377 -33.10 -10.16 -6.83
CA SER A 377 -32.77 -8.84 -7.38
C SER A 377 -31.98 -8.88 -8.70
N GLY A 378 -31.73 -10.07 -9.27
CA GLY A 378 -30.95 -10.23 -10.51
C GLY A 378 -29.43 -10.09 -10.32
N MET A 379 -28.93 -10.17 -9.09
CA MET A 379 -27.50 -10.10 -8.77
C MET A 379 -26.92 -11.48 -8.52
N GLY A 380 -25.72 -11.72 -9.05
CA GLY A 380 -24.91 -12.89 -8.69
C GLY A 380 -24.13 -12.62 -7.40
N LEU A 381 -24.13 -13.58 -6.49
CA LEU A 381 -23.37 -13.52 -5.24
C LEU A 381 -22.54 -14.79 -5.13
N PHE A 382 -21.21 -14.65 -5.09
CA PHE A 382 -20.27 -15.77 -5.13
C PHE A 382 -19.21 -15.62 -4.05
N SER A 383 -18.91 -16.73 -3.36
CA SER A 383 -17.69 -16.84 -2.55
C SER A 383 -16.51 -17.18 -3.45
N VAL A 384 -15.39 -16.49 -3.28
CA VAL A 384 -14.16 -16.72 -4.06
C VAL A 384 -13.02 -17.00 -3.10
N SER A 385 -12.08 -17.87 -3.47
CA SER A 385 -10.84 -18.02 -2.72
C SER A 385 -9.88 -16.88 -3.07
N SER A 386 -9.27 -16.22 -2.09
CA SER A 386 -8.26 -15.17 -2.39
C SER A 386 -6.98 -15.73 -3.00
N SER A 387 -6.60 -16.96 -2.63
CA SER A 387 -5.38 -17.65 -3.10
C SER A 387 -5.55 -18.32 -4.46
N ASP A 388 -6.79 -18.58 -4.87
CA ASP A 388 -7.15 -19.12 -6.17
C ASP A 388 -8.37 -18.33 -6.67
N VAL A 389 -8.13 -17.17 -7.29
CA VAL A 389 -9.16 -16.49 -8.11
C VAL A 389 -9.36 -17.28 -9.44
N ARG A 390 -9.35 -18.62 -9.35
CA ARG A 390 -9.91 -19.52 -10.35
C ARG A 390 -11.41 -19.52 -10.15
N LEU A 391 -12.03 -18.43 -10.55
CA LEU A 391 -13.46 -18.39 -10.76
C LEU A 391 -13.75 -19.35 -11.93
N ASP A 392 -14.40 -20.48 -11.63
CA ASP A 392 -15.03 -21.30 -12.67
C ASP A 392 -16.24 -20.51 -13.17
N TRP A 393 -15.99 -19.62 -14.15
CA TRP A 393 -16.99 -18.69 -14.68
C TRP A 393 -18.21 -19.40 -15.29
N ASP A 394 -18.09 -20.70 -15.53
CA ASP A 394 -19.20 -21.59 -15.88
C ASP A 394 -20.24 -21.73 -14.75
N GLU A 395 -19.87 -21.75 -13.47
CA GLU A 395 -20.84 -21.73 -12.36
C GLU A 395 -21.55 -20.37 -12.24
N ILE A 396 -20.85 -19.27 -12.51
CA ILE A 396 -21.41 -17.91 -12.55
C ILE A 396 -22.40 -17.75 -13.70
N ARG A 397 -22.13 -18.40 -14.84
CA ARG A 397 -23.04 -18.46 -16.00
C ARG A 397 -24.25 -19.36 -15.73
N LEU A 398 -24.05 -20.55 -15.17
CA LEU A 398 -25.11 -21.53 -14.86
C LEU A 398 -26.03 -21.04 -13.73
N GLY A 399 -25.54 -20.21 -12.82
CA GLY A 399 -26.33 -19.56 -11.76
C GLY A 399 -27.35 -18.52 -12.24
N ARG A 400 -27.38 -18.20 -13.56
CA ARG A 400 -28.39 -17.36 -14.21
C ARG A 400 -29.62 -18.13 -14.71
N GLY A 401 -29.61 -19.47 -14.62
CA GLY A 401 -30.71 -20.35 -15.03
C GLY A 401 -31.90 -20.34 -14.09
#